data_AF-A0A2M7D2V5-F1
#
_entry.id   AF-A0A2M7D2V5-F1
#
_cell.length_a   1.000
_cell.length_b   1.000
_cell.length_c   1.000
_cell.angle_alpha   90.00
_cell.angle_beta   90.00
_cell.angle_gamma   90.00
#
_symmetry.space_group_name_H-M   'P 1'
#
loop_
_entity.id
_entity.type
_entity.pdbx_description
1 polymer ?
#
loop_
_entity_poly.entity_id
_entity_poly.type
_entity_poly.pdbx_seq_one_letter_code
_entity_poly.pdbx_strand_id
1 'polypeptide(L)' 'MKRVAYSLVVTTFNNANTLAACLRSAAAADEILLLDSGSSDATVAIAERFHARVVVE' A
#
# COMPACT_ATOMS: atom_id res chain seq x y z
N MET A 1 5.81 -26.87 1.09
CA MET A 1 4.74 -26.28 1.94
C MET A 1 3.81 -25.46 1.06
N LYS A 2 2.50 -25.57 1.22
CA LYS A 2 1.52 -24.77 0.45
C LYS A 2 1.40 -23.39 1.11
N ARG A 3 1.64 -22.31 0.36
CA ARG A 3 1.48 -20.94 0.86
C ARG A 3 -0.01 -20.61 1.00
N VAL A 4 -0.40 -20.02 2.13
CA VAL A 4 -1.76 -19.48 2.33
C VAL A 4 -1.78 -18.07 1.75
N ALA A 5 -2.81 -17.75 0.98
CA ALA A 5 -2.96 -16.42 0.40
C ALA A 5 -3.33 -15.39 1.50
N TYR A 6 -2.78 -14.19 1.41
CA TYR A 6 -3.11 -13.10 2.35
C TYR A 6 -3.08 -11.73 1.66
N SER A 7 -3.95 -10.85 2.16
CA SER A 7 -4.00 -9.43 1.75
C SER A 7 -3.25 -8.56 2.76
N LEU A 8 -2.53 -7.56 2.25
CA LEU A 8 -1.97 -6.47 3.04
C LEU A 8 -2.95 -5.29 3.00
N VAL A 9 -3.32 -4.78 4.17
CA VAL A 9 -4.09 -3.54 4.30
C VAL A 9 -3.24 -2.50 5.00
N VAL A 10 -3.08 -1.32 4.40
CA VAL A 10 -2.30 -0.21 4.96
C VAL A 10 -3.19 1.01 5.05
N THR A 11 -3.32 1.59 6.24
CA THR A 11 -3.88 2.94 6.42
C THR A 11 -2.75 3.95 6.32
N THR A 12 -2.98 5.09 5.66
CA THR A 12 -1.90 6.06 5.43
C THR A 12 -2.40 7.49 5.26
N PHE A 13 -1.51 8.45 5.52
CA PHE A 13 -1.70 9.88 5.30
C PHE A 13 -0.34 10.56 5.16
N ASN A 14 -0.11 11.27 4.06
CA ASN A 14 1.12 12.00 3.74
C ASN A 14 2.41 11.22 4.06
N ASN A 15 2.49 9.98 3.58
CA ASN A 15 3.58 9.06 3.88
C ASN A 15 4.51 8.77 2.70
N ALA A 16 4.66 9.72 1.76
CA ALA A 16 5.47 9.53 0.56
C ALA A 16 6.93 9.12 0.85
N ASN A 17 7.47 9.53 2.00
CA ASN A 17 8.85 9.24 2.38
C ASN A 17 9.09 7.78 2.80
N THR A 18 8.06 7.06 3.26
CA THR A 18 8.27 5.70 3.81
C THR A 18 7.40 4.62 3.17
N LEU A 19 6.29 5.00 2.51
CA LEU A 19 5.34 4.05 1.94
C LEU A 19 6.01 3.03 1.00
N ALA A 20 6.91 3.49 0.12
CA ALA A 20 7.60 2.60 -0.81
C ALA A 20 8.46 1.53 -0.12
N ALA A 21 9.08 1.84 1.02
CA ALA A 21 9.84 0.87 1.80
C ALA A 21 8.91 -0.14 2.48
N CYS A 22 7.79 0.32 3.04
CA CYS A 22 6.75 -0.53 3.62
C CYS A 22 6.22 -1.54 2.59
N LEU A 23 5.76 -1.06 1.42
CA LEU A 23 5.19 -1.92 0.38
C LEU A 23 6.22 -2.93 -0.17
N ARG A 24 7.50 -2.53 -0.32
CA ARG A 24 8.58 -3.47 -0.69
C ARG A 24 8.77 -4.59 0.34
N SER A 25 8.72 -4.27 1.64
CA SER A 25 8.91 -5.28 2.69
C SER A 25 7.80 -6.34 2.72
N ALA A 26 6.62 -6.00 2.21
CA ALA A 26 5.45 -6.86 2.17
C ALA A 26 5.12 -7.39 0.76
N ALA A 27 6.08 -7.37 -0.17
CA ALA A 27 5.90 -7.79 -1.57
C ALA A 27 5.43 -9.24 -1.77
N ALA A 28 5.46 -10.07 -0.72
CA ALA A 28 4.93 -11.42 -0.76
C ALA A 28 3.39 -11.50 -0.63
N ALA A 29 2.71 -10.40 -0.31
CA ALA A 29 1.25 -10.34 -0.24
C ALA A 29 0.61 -10.60 -1.62
N ASP A 30 -0.53 -11.28 -1.62
CA ASP A 30 -1.27 -11.59 -2.86
C ASP A 30 -2.15 -10.42 -3.31
N GLU A 31 -2.54 -9.54 -2.37
CA GLU A 31 -3.32 -8.32 -2.62
C GLU A 31 -2.81 -7.19 -1.72
N ILE A 32 -2.85 -5.96 -2.22
CA ILE A 32 -2.57 -4.74 -1.44
C ILE A 32 -3.77 -3.81 -1.53
N LEU A 33 -4.33 -3.45 -0.37
CA LEU A 33 -5.35 -2.42 -0.20
C LEU A 33 -4.75 -1.25 0.59
N LEU A 34 -4.76 -0.06 -0.01
CA LEU A 34 -4.37 1.18 0.66
C LEU A 34 -5.62 1.98 1.01
N LEU A 35 -5.78 2.32 2.29
CA LEU A 35 -6.79 3.23 2.80
C LEU A 35 -6.10 4.57 3.09
N ASP A 36 -6.26 5.54 2.19
CA ASP A 36 -5.63 6.85 2.26
C ASP A 36 -6.57 7.89 2.87
N SER A 37 -6.12 8.60 3.91
CA SER A 37 -6.93 9.62 4.60
C SER A 37 -6.80 11.01 3.95
N GLY A 38 -6.84 11.07 2.62
CA GLY A 38 -6.76 12.32 1.86
C GLY A 38 -5.34 12.88 1.78
N SER A 39 -4.35 12.06 1.45
CA SER A 39 -2.98 12.53 1.25
C SER A 39 -2.90 13.59 0.15
N SER A 40 -2.09 14.60 0.40
CA SER A 40 -1.81 15.71 -0.53
C SER A 40 -0.41 15.63 -1.16
N ASP A 41 0.40 14.67 -0.71
CA ASP A 41 1.73 14.40 -1.24
C ASP A 41 1.69 13.24 -2.25
N ALA A 42 2.86 12.69 -2.59
CA ALA A 42 2.99 11.61 -3.57
C ALA A 42 2.52 10.22 -3.07
N THR A 43 1.89 10.11 -1.89
CA THR A 43 1.51 8.83 -1.26
C THR A 43 0.68 7.94 -2.18
N VAL A 44 -0.41 8.45 -2.75
CA VAL A 44 -1.28 7.69 -3.65
C VAL A 44 -0.54 7.25 -4.91
N ALA A 45 0.20 8.16 -5.54
CA ALA A 45 0.97 7.87 -6.74
C ALA A 45 2.08 6.81 -6.49
N ILE A 46 2.65 6.77 -5.27
CA ILE A 46 3.57 5.71 -4.87
C ILE A 46 2.83 4.38 -4.78
N ALA A 47 1.67 4.34 -4.12
CA ALA A 47 0.88 3.13 -3.93
C ALA A 47 0.47 2.47 -5.25
N GLU A 48 0.02 3.27 -6.22
CA GLU A 48 -0.41 2.80 -7.54
C GLU A 48 0.73 2.10 -8.29
N ARG A 49 1.99 2.55 -8.12
CA ARG A 49 3.18 1.89 -8.70
C ARG A 49 3.44 0.49 -8.13
N PHE A 50 2.89 0.19 -6.97
CA PHE A 50 2.93 -1.14 -6.36
C PHE A 50 1.68 -1.98 -6.67
N HIS A 51 0.85 -1.53 -7.63
CA HIS A 51 -0.43 -2.18 -7.97
C HIS A 51 -1.40 -2.28 -6.78
N ALA A 52 -1.26 -1.39 -5.79
CA ALA A 52 -2.20 -1.30 -4.68
C ALA A 52 -3.56 -0.82 -5.19
N ARG A 53 -4.63 -1.41 -4.68
CA ARG A 53 -5.98 -0.85 -4.79
C ARG A 53 -6.10 0.26 -3.75
N VAL A 54 -6.37 1.49 -4.19
CA VAL A 54 -6.43 2.66 -3.31
C VAL A 54 -7.87 3.08 -3.09
N VAL A 55 -8.25 3.31 -1.83
CA VAL A 55 -9.48 3.99 -1.42
C VAL A 55 -9.07 5.26 -0.70
N VAL A 56 -9.63 6.40 -1.11
CA VAL A 56 -9.35 7.71 -0.50
C VAL A 56 -10.61 8.17 0.24
N GLU A 57 -10.46 8.55 1.50
CA GLU A 57 -11.50 9.18 2.33
C GLU A 57 -11.31 10.70 2.49
#